data_AF-A0A937DLI8-F1
#
_entry.id   AF-A0A937DLI8-F1
#
_cell.length_a   1.000
_cell.length_b   1.000
_cell.length_c   1.000
_cell.angle_alpha   90.00
_cell.angle_beta   90.00
_cell.angle_gamma   90.00
#
_symmetry.space_group_name_H-M   'P 1'
#
loop_
_entity.id
_entity.type
_entity.pdbx_description
1 polymer ?
#
loop_
_entity_poly.entity_id
_entity_poly.type
_entity_poly.pdbx_seq_one_letter_code
_entity_poly.pdbx_strand_id
1 'polypeptide(L)'
;GALPGCAKLDDRRLEEEKLVVSDVKGLFAKQRADPKSTTAIFIDARRPSVTRQGMIPGAIMLDITQVDLINKRTNPAIEKFSTKVVYGDNPGDAIAKALAKKMIEAGYSDVRWFEDGWEGWVRSGGETK
;
A
#
# COMPACT_ATOMS: atom_id res chain seq x y z
N GLY A 1 -18.89 -14.65 26.52
CA GLY A 1 -18.86 -13.33 25.85
C GLY A 1 -17.89 -13.41 24.70
N ALA A 2 -18.28 -12.94 23.51
CA ALA A 2 -17.37 -12.91 22.37
C ALA A 2 -16.30 -11.84 22.57
N LEU A 3 -15.04 -12.19 22.29
CA LEU A 3 -13.90 -11.27 22.33
C LEU A 3 -14.10 -10.13 21.30
N PRO A 4 -13.85 -8.87 21.64
CA PRO A 4 -13.84 -7.79 20.66
C PRO A 4 -12.55 -7.89 19.83
N GLY A 5 -12.66 -8.08 18.51
CA GLY A 5 -11.50 -7.96 17.62
C GLY A 5 -11.38 -8.93 16.45
N CYS A 6 -12.41 -9.73 16.14
CA CYS A 6 -12.48 -10.47 14.87
C CYS A 6 -13.51 -9.85 13.93
N ALA A 7 -13.39 -8.54 13.66
CA ALA A 7 -14.04 -7.99 12.47
C ALA A 7 -13.20 -8.46 11.28
N LYS A 8 -13.66 -9.49 10.54
CA LYS A 8 -13.10 -9.80 9.23
C LYS A 8 -13.13 -8.50 8.42
N LEU A 9 -11.99 -8.08 7.87
CA LEU A 9 -11.96 -6.91 7.02
C LEU A 9 -12.77 -7.22 5.76
N ASP A 10 -13.93 -6.60 5.62
CA ASP A 10 -14.74 -6.78 4.41
C ASP A 10 -14.21 -5.88 3.28
N ASP A 11 -14.64 -6.20 2.06
CA ASP A 11 -14.27 -5.42 0.88
C ASP A 11 -14.78 -3.98 0.95
N ARG A 12 -15.86 -3.75 1.70
CA ARG A 12 -16.51 -2.44 1.83
C ARG A 12 -15.59 -1.45 2.54
N ARG A 13 -14.93 -1.88 3.63
CA ARG A 13 -13.94 -1.06 4.32
C ARG A 13 -12.76 -0.71 3.42
N LEU A 14 -12.33 -1.60 2.54
CA LEU A 14 -11.26 -1.25 1.59
C LEU A 14 -11.69 -0.17 0.61
N GLU A 15 -12.95 -0.17 0.15
CA GLU A 15 -13.42 0.90 -0.74
C GLU A 15 -13.32 2.29 -0.09
N GLU A 16 -13.51 2.39 1.22
CA GLU A 16 -13.32 3.64 1.98
C GLU A 16 -11.83 4.04 2.08
N GLU A 17 -10.94 3.05 2.12
CA GLU A 17 -9.48 3.25 2.17
C GLU A 17 -8.84 3.39 0.77
N LYS A 18 -9.65 3.38 -0.29
CA LYS A 18 -9.19 3.55 -1.66
C LYS A 18 -8.62 4.95 -1.87
N LEU A 19 -7.64 5.05 -2.75
CA LEU A 19 -7.10 6.31 -3.26
C LEU A 19 -7.29 6.37 -4.77
N VAL A 20 -7.67 7.55 -5.26
CA VAL A 20 -7.63 7.83 -6.69
C VAL A 20 -6.26 8.40 -7.08
N VAL A 21 -5.96 8.43 -8.39
CA VAL A 21 -4.68 8.92 -8.93
C VAL A 21 -4.26 10.28 -8.38
N SER A 22 -5.21 11.22 -8.21
CA SER A 22 -4.91 12.55 -7.67
C SER A 22 -4.41 12.51 -6.22
N ASP A 23 -4.98 11.65 -5.39
CA ASP A 23 -4.57 11.52 -3.99
C ASP A 23 -3.16 10.93 -3.90
N VAL A 24 -2.91 9.88 -4.69
CA VAL A 24 -1.60 9.23 -4.81
C VAL A 24 -0.53 10.21 -5.27
N LYS A 25 -0.82 11.03 -6.29
CA LYS A 25 0.10 12.09 -6.76
C LYS A 25 0.35 13.15 -5.69
N GLY A 26 -0.67 13.53 -4.94
CA GLY A 26 -0.54 14.48 -3.83
C GLY A 26 0.37 13.95 -2.71
N LEU A 27 0.16 12.69 -2.30
CA LEU A 27 1.01 12.01 -1.31
C LEU A 27 2.45 11.86 -1.83
N PHE A 28 2.61 11.47 -3.09
CA PHE A 28 3.92 11.34 -3.74
C PHE A 28 4.67 12.67 -3.76
N ALA A 29 4.02 13.76 -4.20
CA ALA A 29 4.63 15.08 -4.26
C ALA A 29 5.08 15.57 -2.87
N LYS A 30 4.24 15.39 -1.84
CA LYS A 30 4.58 15.73 -0.45
C LYS A 30 5.78 14.93 0.07
N GLN A 31 5.79 13.61 -0.17
CA GLN A 31 6.89 12.75 0.24
C GLN A 31 8.19 13.07 -0.52
N ARG A 32 8.10 13.45 -1.80
CA ARG A 32 9.26 13.77 -2.62
C ARG A 32 9.89 15.12 -2.27
N ALA A 33 9.07 16.10 -1.90
CA ALA A 33 9.53 17.44 -1.55
C ALA A 33 10.51 17.43 -0.36
N ASP A 34 10.40 16.44 0.53
CA ASP A 34 11.36 16.19 1.61
C ASP A 34 11.63 14.68 1.76
N PRO A 35 12.79 14.17 1.30
CA PRO A 35 13.14 12.75 1.42
C PRO A 35 13.20 12.21 2.86
N LYS A 36 13.28 13.08 3.88
CA LYS A 36 13.21 12.68 5.29
C LYS A 36 11.79 12.65 5.84
N SER A 37 10.82 13.16 5.08
CA SER A 37 9.41 13.14 5.42
C SER A 37 8.94 11.71 5.66
N THR A 38 7.97 11.57 6.55
CA THR A 38 7.27 10.31 6.83
C THR A 38 5.81 10.41 6.39
N THR A 39 5.50 11.25 5.41
CA THR A 39 4.13 11.48 4.94
C THR A 39 3.52 10.22 4.35
N ALA A 40 4.24 9.57 3.44
CA ALA A 40 3.72 8.37 2.78
C ALA A 40 4.84 7.43 2.39
N ILE A 41 4.54 6.14 2.44
CA ILE A 41 5.35 5.10 1.79
C ILE A 41 4.50 4.36 0.78
N PHE A 42 5.07 4.12 -0.40
CA PHE A 42 4.45 3.31 -1.45
C PHE A 42 4.94 1.87 -1.33
N ILE A 43 4.01 0.93 -1.38
CA ILE A 43 4.25 -0.49 -1.17
C ILE A 43 3.82 -1.23 -2.42
N ASP A 44 4.81 -1.75 -3.13
CA ASP A 44 4.64 -2.55 -4.33
C ASP A 44 4.35 -4.00 -3.94
N ALA A 45 3.12 -4.46 -4.20
CA ALA A 45 2.68 -5.82 -3.93
C ALA A 45 3.06 -6.80 -5.05
N ARG A 46 3.64 -6.31 -6.16
CA ARG A 46 3.98 -7.13 -7.31
C ARG A 46 5.18 -8.03 -6.99
N ARG A 47 5.26 -9.15 -7.71
CA ARG A 47 6.41 -10.06 -7.57
C ARG A 47 7.69 -9.39 -8.08
N PRO A 48 8.87 -9.69 -7.50
CA PRO A 48 10.16 -9.14 -7.94
C PRO A 48 10.45 -9.31 -9.43
N SER A 49 9.92 -10.36 -10.06
CA SER A 49 10.10 -10.62 -11.49
C SER A 49 9.33 -9.65 -12.40
N VAL A 50 8.37 -8.89 -11.88
CA VAL A 50 7.47 -7.99 -12.62
C VAL A 50 7.94 -6.53 -12.59
N THR A 51 8.71 -6.14 -11.58
CA THR A 51 9.18 -4.74 -11.38
C THR A 51 10.24 -4.27 -12.39
N ARG A 52 10.64 -5.12 -13.35
CA ARG A 52 11.55 -4.72 -14.45
C ARG A 52 11.00 -3.58 -15.32
N GLN A 53 9.69 -3.36 -15.31
CA GLN A 53 9.05 -2.24 -16.02
C GLN A 53 9.15 -0.92 -15.24
N GLY A 54 9.70 -0.95 -14.03
CA GLY A 54 9.83 0.17 -13.11
C GLY A 54 8.84 0.11 -11.95
N MET A 55 9.04 0.99 -11.00
CA MET A 55 8.19 1.19 -9.83
C MET A 55 7.99 2.67 -9.53
N ILE A 56 7.03 2.98 -8.65
CA ILE A 56 6.88 4.34 -8.12
C ILE A 56 8.19 4.67 -7.36
N PRO A 57 8.87 5.80 -7.64
CA PRO A 57 10.12 6.14 -6.99
C PRO A 57 9.99 6.18 -5.46
N GLY A 58 10.89 5.49 -4.77
CA GLY A 58 10.87 5.38 -3.31
C GLY A 58 9.91 4.32 -2.77
N ALA A 59 9.20 3.58 -3.64
CA ALA A 59 8.43 2.43 -3.22
C ALA A 59 9.33 1.33 -2.66
N ILE A 60 8.79 0.57 -1.72
CA ILE A 60 9.38 -0.68 -1.23
C ILE A 60 8.56 -1.86 -1.74
N MET A 61 9.22 -2.99 -1.95
CA MET A 61 8.53 -4.24 -2.22
C MET A 61 8.14 -4.91 -0.90
N LEU A 62 6.90 -5.39 -0.82
CA LEU A 62 6.43 -6.19 0.31
C LEU A 62 5.58 -7.34 -0.20
N ASP A 63 6.08 -8.56 -0.06
CA ASP A 63 5.32 -9.76 -0.37
C ASP A 63 4.30 -10.03 0.75
N ILE A 64 3.10 -10.48 0.37
CA ILE A 64 2.03 -10.80 1.31
C ILE A 64 2.47 -11.77 2.41
N THR A 65 3.40 -12.69 2.13
CA THR A 65 3.94 -13.64 3.12
C THR A 65 4.77 -12.98 4.20
N GLN A 66 5.31 -11.78 3.96
CA GLN A 66 6.17 -11.05 4.92
C GLN A 66 5.38 -10.34 6.02
N VAL A 67 4.05 -10.25 5.91
CA VAL A 67 3.20 -9.67 6.96
C VAL A 67 2.90 -10.71 8.04
N ASP A 68 3.32 -10.43 9.28
CA ASP A 68 3.16 -11.32 10.43
C ASP A 68 1.79 -11.12 11.12
N LEU A 69 0.80 -11.88 10.67
CA LEU A 69 -0.52 -11.92 11.29
C LEU A 69 -0.56 -12.68 12.62
N ILE A 70 0.35 -13.65 12.81
CA ILE A 70 0.32 -14.54 13.97
C ILE A 70 0.65 -13.73 15.22
N ASN A 71 1.71 -12.93 15.14
CA ASN A 71 2.16 -12.09 16.25
C ASN A 71 1.61 -10.66 16.17
N LYS A 72 0.83 -10.33 15.13
CA LYS A 72 0.33 -8.96 14.84
C LYS A 72 1.44 -7.91 14.95
N ARG A 73 2.56 -8.19 14.31
CA ARG A 73 3.77 -7.37 14.41
C ARG A 73 3.93 -6.53 13.15
N THR A 74 3.95 -5.21 13.32
CA THR A 74 4.27 -4.28 12.25
C THR A 74 5.79 -4.15 12.06
N ASN A 75 6.21 -3.84 10.84
CA ASN A 75 7.58 -3.48 10.53
C ASN A 75 7.79 -1.99 10.88
N PRO A 76 8.66 -1.64 11.85
CA PRO A 76 8.85 -0.25 12.26
C PRO A 76 9.34 0.68 11.12
N ALA A 77 10.04 0.13 10.13
CA ALA A 77 10.51 0.90 8.98
C ALA A 77 9.37 1.35 8.06
N ILE A 78 8.24 0.63 8.07
CA ILE A 78 7.03 0.96 7.33
C ILE A 78 6.08 1.77 8.23
N GLU A 79 5.91 1.34 9.48
CA GLU A 79 4.93 1.94 10.40
C GLU A 79 5.25 3.37 10.80
N LYS A 80 6.52 3.79 10.70
CA LYS A 80 6.91 5.19 10.91
C LYS A 80 6.27 6.17 9.92
N PHE A 81 5.77 5.69 8.78
CA PHE A 81 5.08 6.52 7.79
C PHE A 81 3.60 6.67 8.15
N SER A 82 3.09 7.90 8.03
CA SER A 82 1.70 8.23 8.30
C SER A 82 0.78 7.42 7.40
N THR A 83 0.96 7.48 6.08
CA THR A 83 0.12 6.73 5.12
C THR A 83 0.90 5.62 4.43
N LYS A 84 0.33 4.41 4.38
CA LYS A 84 0.89 3.25 3.66
C LYS A 84 0.07 3.01 2.42
N VAL A 85 0.59 3.34 1.25
CA VAL A 85 -0.12 3.22 -0.04
C VAL A 85 0.28 1.91 -0.72
N VAL A 86 -0.60 0.92 -0.68
CA VAL A 86 -0.42 -0.38 -1.34
C VAL A 86 -0.90 -0.33 -2.78
N TYR A 87 -0.12 -0.83 -3.73
CA TYR A 87 -0.52 -0.93 -5.13
C TYR A 87 -0.07 -2.25 -5.77
N GLY A 88 -0.83 -2.71 -6.76
CA GLY A 88 -0.52 -3.87 -7.60
C GLY A 88 -0.18 -3.46 -9.02
N ASP A 89 -0.29 -4.39 -9.96
CA ASP A 89 0.07 -4.10 -11.36
C ASP A 89 -1.05 -3.34 -12.07
N ASN A 90 -2.28 -3.84 -11.95
CA ASN A 90 -3.44 -3.41 -12.71
C ASN A 90 -4.62 -3.02 -11.81
N PRO A 91 -5.65 -2.36 -12.36
CA PRO A 91 -6.88 -2.04 -11.65
C PRO A 91 -7.49 -3.26 -10.94
N GLY A 92 -7.64 -3.16 -9.62
CA GLY A 92 -8.28 -4.22 -8.82
C GLY A 92 -7.41 -5.44 -8.54
N ASP A 93 -6.08 -5.31 -8.64
CA ASP A 93 -5.12 -6.39 -8.35
C ASP A 93 -5.42 -7.11 -7.02
N ALA A 94 -5.72 -8.40 -7.11
CA ALA A 94 -6.15 -9.20 -5.96
C ALA A 94 -5.04 -9.38 -4.91
N ILE A 95 -3.77 -9.40 -5.31
CA ILE A 95 -2.63 -9.53 -4.39
C ILE A 95 -2.43 -8.23 -3.63
N ALA A 96 -2.51 -7.08 -4.30
CA ALA A 96 -2.45 -5.79 -3.63
C ALA A 96 -3.62 -5.61 -2.64
N LYS A 97 -4.84 -5.99 -3.06
CA LYS A 97 -6.02 -5.99 -2.18
C LYS A 97 -5.80 -6.86 -0.95
N ALA A 98 -5.30 -8.09 -1.14
CA ALA A 98 -5.04 -9.02 -0.04
C ALA A 98 -3.91 -8.53 0.89
N LEU A 99 -2.84 -7.94 0.34
CA LEU A 99 -1.75 -7.36 1.13
C LEU A 99 -2.26 -6.20 2.00
N ALA A 100 -3.04 -5.29 1.44
CA ALA A 100 -3.62 -4.17 2.18
C ALA A 100 -4.46 -4.66 3.38
N LYS A 101 -5.35 -5.64 3.16
CA LYS A 101 -6.11 -6.25 4.26
C LYS A 101 -5.22 -6.85 5.32
N LYS A 102 -4.22 -7.63 4.89
CA LYS A 102 -3.29 -8.31 5.79
C LYS A 102 -2.51 -7.32 6.64
N MET A 103 -2.09 -6.19 6.07
CA MET A 103 -1.45 -5.11 6.81
C MET A 103 -2.40 -4.49 7.85
N ILE A 104 -3.66 -4.21 7.49
CA ILE A 104 -4.63 -3.68 8.45
C ILE A 104 -4.87 -4.67 9.60
N GLU A 105 -5.03 -5.95 9.29
CA GLU A 105 -5.22 -7.02 10.29
C GLU A 105 -3.98 -7.22 11.20
N ALA A 106 -2.77 -7.00 10.66
CA ALA A 106 -1.53 -7.02 11.41
C ALA A 106 -1.31 -5.77 12.28
N GLY A 107 -2.16 -4.74 12.15
CA GLY A 107 -2.14 -3.55 12.99
C GLY A 107 -1.37 -2.36 12.42
N TYR A 108 -1.06 -2.34 11.12
CA TYR A 108 -0.52 -1.13 10.49
C TYR A 108 -1.58 -0.01 10.50
N SER A 109 -1.19 1.21 10.88
CA SER A 109 -2.09 2.37 10.82
C SER A 109 -2.30 2.88 9.38
N ASP A 110 -3.41 3.56 9.08
CA ASP A 110 -3.65 4.28 7.80
C ASP A 110 -3.09 3.57 6.54
N VAL A 111 -3.54 2.34 6.33
CA VAL A 111 -3.23 1.56 5.13
C VAL A 111 -4.27 1.88 4.09
N ARG A 112 -3.80 2.44 2.98
CA ARG A 112 -4.60 2.86 1.84
C ARG A 112 -4.22 2.01 0.64
N TRP A 113 -5.16 1.75 -0.25
CA TRP A 113 -4.85 0.99 -1.46
C TRP A 113 -5.15 1.83 -2.70
N PHE A 114 -4.21 1.81 -3.64
CA PHE A 114 -4.33 2.47 -4.92
C PHE A 114 -4.82 1.45 -5.94
N GLU A 115 -6.14 1.45 -6.17
CA GLU A 115 -6.79 0.44 -7.00
C GLU A 115 -6.22 0.40 -8.41
N ASP A 116 -6.01 1.54 -9.06
CA ASP A 116 -5.58 1.59 -10.46
C ASP A 116 -4.16 1.02 -10.69
N GLY A 117 -3.40 0.79 -9.61
CA GLY A 117 -2.11 0.12 -9.65
C GLY A 117 -1.04 0.87 -10.44
N TRP A 118 0.02 0.12 -10.79
CA TRP A 118 1.12 0.61 -11.61
C TRP A 118 0.65 1.14 -12.97
N GLU A 119 -0.28 0.45 -13.63
CA GLU A 119 -0.85 0.88 -14.90
C GLU A 119 -1.51 2.26 -14.81
N GLY A 120 -2.29 2.51 -13.75
CA GLY A 120 -2.91 3.81 -13.49
C GLY A 120 -1.90 4.92 -13.26
N TRP A 121 -0.86 4.61 -12.49
CA TRP A 121 0.25 5.53 -12.27
C TRP A 121 0.92 5.94 -13.59
N VAL A 122 1.35 4.97 -14.39
CA VAL A 122 2.04 5.21 -15.67
C VAL A 122 1.12 5.93 -16.67
N ARG A 123 -0.12 5.48 -16.81
CA ARG A 123 -1.12 6.09 -17.69
C ARG A 123 -1.39 7.56 -17.35
N SER A 124 -1.26 7.92 -16.07
CA SER A 124 -1.42 9.30 -15.61
C SER A 124 -0.18 10.19 -15.84
N GLY A 125 0.92 9.66 -16.39
CA GLY A 125 2.19 10.36 -16.51
C GLY A 125 2.95 10.45 -15.17
N GLY A 126 2.74 9.49 -14.28
CA GLY A 126 3.50 9.37 -13.04
C GLY A 126 4.97 9.04 -13.30
N GLU A 127 5.84 9.47 -12.39
CA GLU A 127 7.28 9.24 -12.50
C GLU A 127 7.66 7.79 -12.22
N THR A 128 8.63 7.26 -12.94
CA THR A 128 9.04 5.85 -12.84
C THR A 128 10.52 5.73 -12.51
N LYS A 129 10.90 4.67 -11.80
CA LYS A 129 12.29 4.32 -11.49
C LYS A 129 12.55 2.85 -11.82
#